data_AF-A0A1X7TL74-F1
#
_entry.id   AF-A0A1X7TL74-F1
#
_cell.length_a   1.000
_cell.length_b   1.000
_cell.length_c   1.000
_cell.angle_alpha   90.00
_cell.angle_beta   90.00
_cell.angle_gamma   90.00
#
_symmetry.space_group_name_H-M   'P 1'
#
loop_
_entity.id
_entity.type
_entity.pdbx_description
1 polymer ?
#
loop_
_entity_poly.entity_id
_entity_poly.type
_entity_poly.pdbx_seq_one_letter_code
_entity_poly.pdbx_strand_id
1 'polypeptide(L)'
;VSGYISEEKEAIAQNFLIPQARSSSGLEDGQVLIETDALQSLIKWYCRESGVRNLQKHIEKSFLSSKDPTNDFLDKAKIHLHVPEGATPKDGPSAGVTIVSALLSLAMDRPIRQNVPMTGELSLTGKV
;
A
#
# COMPACT_ATOMS: atom_id res chain seq x y z
N VAL A 1 -8.17 24.84 -2.28
CA VAL A 1 -8.88 24.10 -1.21
C VAL A 1 -8.14 24.38 0.09
N SER A 2 -8.84 24.85 1.12
CA SER A 2 -8.24 25.01 2.45
C SER A 2 -7.77 23.65 2.95
N GLY A 3 -6.51 23.54 3.38
CA GLY A 3 -5.98 22.29 3.92
C GLY A 3 -6.48 22.02 5.34
N TYR A 4 -6.44 20.76 5.75
CA TYR A 4 -6.75 20.38 7.13
C TYR A 4 -5.65 20.84 8.09
N ILE A 5 -6.05 21.32 9.26
CA ILE A 5 -5.11 21.57 10.37
C ILE A 5 -4.68 20.24 11.01
N SER A 6 -3.61 20.26 11.80
CA SER A 6 -3.03 19.05 12.40
C SER A 6 -4.05 18.27 13.23
N GLU A 7 -4.85 18.98 14.03
CA GLU A 7 -5.87 18.42 14.91
C GLU A 7 -7.00 17.76 14.09
N GLU A 8 -7.39 18.36 12.96
CA GLU A 8 -8.37 17.76 12.04
C GLU A 8 -7.82 16.49 11.41
N LYS A 9 -6.55 16.48 11.00
CA LYS A 9 -5.91 15.28 10.45
C LYS A 9 -5.81 14.16 11.47
N GLU A 10 -5.50 14.49 12.72
CA GLU A 10 -5.46 13.54 13.82
C GLU A 10 -6.84 12.90 14.04
N ALA A 11 -7.90 13.73 14.11
CA ALA A 11 -9.27 13.27 14.24
C ALA A 11 -9.71 12.39 13.05
N ILE A 12 -9.34 12.76 11.81
CA ILE A 12 -9.63 11.96 10.62
C ILE A 12 -8.90 10.61 10.68
N ALA A 13 -7.64 10.61 11.11
CA ALA A 13 -6.85 9.40 11.21
C ALA A 13 -7.41 8.41 12.24
N GLN A 14 -7.76 8.90 13.44
CA GLN A 14 -8.33 8.05 14.50
C GLN A 14 -9.71 7.49 14.13
N ASN A 15 -10.59 8.33 13.58
CA ASN A 15 -11.99 7.94 13.32
C ASN A 15 -12.18 7.15 12.02
N PHE A 16 -11.29 7.33 11.02
CA PHE A 16 -11.49 6.75 9.69
C PHE A 16 -10.28 5.97 9.17
N LEU A 17 -9.09 6.56 9.14
CA LEU A 17 -7.95 5.94 8.45
C LEU A 17 -7.40 4.71 9.19
N ILE A 18 -7.28 4.76 10.51
CA ILE A 18 -6.79 3.63 11.32
C ILE A 18 -7.79 2.47 11.28
N PRO A 19 -9.11 2.68 11.50
CA PRO A 19 -10.10 1.62 11.33
C PRO A 19 -10.10 1.02 9.91
N GLN A 20 -9.98 1.85 8.88
CA GLN A 20 -9.94 1.40 7.49
C GLN A 20 -8.69 0.55 7.21
N ALA A 21 -7.51 1.00 7.64
CA ALA A 21 -6.25 0.26 7.49
C ALA A 21 -6.27 -1.07 8.25
N ARG A 22 -6.89 -1.11 9.43
CA ARG A 22 -7.07 -2.35 10.18
C ARG A 22 -7.94 -3.33 9.41
N SER A 23 -9.08 -2.88 8.89
CA SER A 23 -9.98 -3.73 8.11
C SER A 23 -9.35 -4.22 6.80
N SER A 24 -8.46 -3.44 6.17
CA SER A 24 -7.86 -3.80 4.87
C SER A 24 -6.58 -4.63 4.98
N SER A 25 -5.84 -4.54 6.09
CA SER A 25 -4.56 -5.26 6.29
C SER A 25 -4.73 -6.75 6.59
N GLY A 26 -5.93 -7.19 6.96
CA GLY A 26 -6.22 -8.57 7.36
C GLY A 26 -5.47 -8.97 8.63
N LEU A 27 -5.23 -8.01 9.53
CA LEU A 27 -4.68 -8.21 10.88
C LEU A 27 -5.82 -8.32 11.89
N GLU A 28 -5.62 -9.10 12.95
CA GLU A 28 -6.60 -9.24 14.04
C GLU A 28 -6.64 -7.97 14.91
N ASP A 29 -7.79 -7.74 15.56
CA ASP A 29 -7.97 -6.60 16.46
C ASP A 29 -6.92 -6.61 17.58
N GLY A 30 -6.19 -5.50 17.73
CA GLY A 30 -5.20 -5.31 18.78
C GLY A 30 -3.75 -5.69 18.42
N GLN A 31 -3.50 -6.26 17.23
CA GLN A 31 -2.12 -6.59 16.80
C GLN A 31 -1.28 -5.35 16.49
N VAL A 32 -1.94 -4.23 16.11
CA VAL A 32 -1.29 -2.96 15.80
C VAL A 32 -2.01 -1.84 16.52
N LEU A 33 -1.26 -1.14 17.37
CA LEU A 33 -1.68 0.06 18.08
C LEU A 33 -0.84 1.23 17.56
N ILE A 34 -1.50 2.26 17.05
CA ILE A 34 -0.86 3.53 16.70
C ILE A 34 -1.14 4.49 17.85
N GLU A 35 -0.11 4.77 18.65
CA GLU A 35 -0.20 5.75 19.74
C GLU A 35 -0.37 7.16 19.19
N THR A 36 -1.06 8.00 19.96
CA THR A 36 -1.33 9.40 19.59
C THR A 36 -0.05 10.18 19.32
N ASP A 37 0.99 10.00 20.14
CA ASP A 37 2.28 10.69 19.98
C ASP A 37 2.99 10.29 18.67
N ALA A 38 2.88 9.01 18.29
CA ALA A 38 3.41 8.50 17.03
C ALA A 38 2.64 9.08 15.83
N LEU A 39 1.31 9.17 15.93
CA LEU A 39 0.45 9.78 14.92
C LEU A 39 0.77 11.27 14.73
N GLN A 40 0.91 12.02 15.83
CA GLN A 40 1.30 13.43 15.79
C GLN A 40 2.68 13.63 15.14
N SER A 41 3.63 12.74 15.46
CA SER A 41 4.95 12.73 14.84
C SER A 41 4.88 12.47 13.34
N LEU A 42 4.06 11.51 12.89
CA LEU A 42 3.81 11.24 11.47
C LEU A 42 3.22 12.46 10.74
N ILE A 43 2.23 13.11 11.34
CA ILE A 43 1.59 14.29 10.77
C ILE A 43 2.61 15.42 10.61
N LYS A 44 3.37 15.72 11.68
CA LYS A 44 4.33 16.82 11.74
C LYS A 44 5.50 16.65 10.78
N TRP A 45 6.07 15.45 10.69
CA TRP A 45 7.32 15.22 9.96
C TRP A 45 7.11 14.72 8.54
N TYR A 46 6.06 13.94 8.29
CA TYR A 46 5.90 13.21 7.02
C TYR A 46 4.69 13.67 6.19
N CYS A 47 3.72 14.39 6.77
CA CYS A 47 2.46 14.71 6.10
C CYS A 47 2.24 16.23 5.88
N ARG A 48 3.18 16.87 5.19
CA ARG A 48 3.11 18.30 4.78
C ARG A 48 2.28 18.50 3.51
N GLU A 49 1.06 17.98 3.51
CA GLU A 49 0.10 18.12 2.41
C GLU A 49 -1.17 18.83 2.89
N SER A 50 -2.03 19.32 1.99
CA SER A 50 -3.33 19.87 2.37
C SER A 50 -4.35 18.79 2.77
N GLY A 51 -4.19 17.56 2.27
CA GLY A 51 -5.06 16.42 2.55
C GLY A 51 -4.50 15.44 3.60
N VAL A 52 -4.90 14.18 3.48
CA VAL A 52 -4.50 13.05 4.35
C VAL A 52 -4.04 11.81 3.58
N ARG A 53 -3.69 11.95 2.29
CA ARG A 53 -3.32 10.82 1.43
C ARG A 53 -1.97 10.21 1.80
N ASN A 54 -0.96 11.02 2.09
CA ASN A 54 0.32 10.54 2.60
C ASN A 54 0.19 10.01 4.02
N LEU A 55 -0.66 10.64 4.84
CA LEU A 55 -0.97 10.14 6.18
C LEU A 55 -1.56 8.74 6.12
N GLN A 56 -2.56 8.52 5.26
CA GLN A 56 -3.15 7.21 5.01
C GLN A 56 -2.08 6.20 4.57
N LYS A 57 -1.24 6.53 3.59
CA LYS A 57 -0.17 5.63 3.12
C LYS A 57 0.81 5.24 4.23
N HIS A 58 1.20 6.17 5.11
CA HIS A 58 2.11 5.86 6.21
C HIS A 58 1.45 4.98 7.27
N ILE A 59 0.16 5.20 7.56
CA ILE A 59 -0.63 4.32 8.42
C ILE A 59 -0.67 2.92 7.80
N GLU A 60 -1.10 2.78 6.55
CA GLU A 60 -1.15 1.48 5.85
C GLU A 60 0.21 0.77 5.82
N LYS A 61 1.30 1.51 5.58
CA LYS A 61 2.67 0.95 5.64
C LYS A 61 3.03 0.45 7.03
N SER A 62 2.65 1.17 8.09
CA SER A 62 2.89 0.74 9.48
C SER A 62 2.20 -0.60 9.80
N PHE A 63 0.95 -0.75 9.35
CA PHE A 63 0.21 -2.02 9.48
C PHE A 63 0.89 -3.15 8.68
N LEU A 64 1.31 -2.88 7.44
CA LEU A 64 1.99 -3.90 6.62
C LEU A 64 3.33 -4.34 7.23
N SER A 65 4.14 -3.39 7.71
CA SER A 65 5.39 -3.67 8.40
C SER A 65 5.19 -4.44 9.71
N SER A 66 4.03 -4.33 10.35
CA SER A 66 3.72 -5.15 11.53
C SER A 66 3.39 -6.60 11.18
N LYS A 67 2.84 -6.83 9.98
CA LYS A 67 2.48 -8.18 9.49
C LYS A 67 3.70 -9.00 9.08
N ASP A 68 4.69 -8.35 8.46
CA ASP A 68 5.95 -8.96 8.08
C ASP A 68 7.10 -7.95 8.27
N PRO A 69 7.62 -7.81 9.51
CA PRO A 69 8.66 -6.84 9.83
C PRO A 69 9.99 -7.11 9.11
N THR A 70 10.19 -8.35 8.66
CA THR A 70 11.40 -8.78 7.97
C THR A 70 11.39 -8.49 6.48
N ASN A 71 10.23 -8.12 5.92
CA ASN A 71 10.06 -7.94 4.50
C ASN A 71 10.24 -6.48 4.09
N ASP A 72 11.50 -6.13 3.85
CA ASP A 72 11.92 -4.83 3.33
C ASP A 72 12.28 -4.89 1.83
N PHE A 73 11.89 -5.98 1.14
CA PHE A 73 12.29 -6.25 -0.24
C PHE A 73 11.96 -5.08 -1.17
N LEU A 74 10.70 -4.62 -1.18
CA LEU A 74 10.26 -3.53 -2.06
C LEU A 74 10.85 -2.16 -1.70
N ASP A 75 11.35 -1.98 -0.47
CA ASP A 75 11.99 -0.73 -0.06
C ASP A 75 13.44 -0.63 -0.58
N LYS A 76 14.11 -1.77 -0.82
CA LYS A 76 15.53 -1.84 -1.22
C LYS A 76 15.74 -2.31 -2.67
N ALA A 77 14.77 -3.02 -3.24
CA ALA A 77 14.92 -3.65 -4.54
C ALA A 77 14.98 -2.62 -5.68
N LYS A 78 15.77 -2.95 -6.70
CA LYS A 78 15.66 -2.34 -8.03
C LYS A 78 14.86 -3.28 -8.90
N ILE A 79 13.66 -2.86 -9.29
CA ILE A 79 12.72 -3.69 -10.05
C ILE A 79 12.91 -3.44 -11.54
N HIS A 80 13.17 -4.50 -12.30
CA HIS A 80 13.11 -4.50 -13.76
C HIS A 80 11.96 -5.41 -14.19
N LEU A 81 10.98 -4.84 -14.88
CA LEU A 81 9.81 -5.57 -15.36
C LEU A 81 10.00 -5.91 -16.84
N HIS A 82 10.04 -7.20 -17.15
CA HIS A 82 10.07 -7.69 -18.52
C HIS A 82 8.69 -8.21 -18.93
N VAL A 83 8.17 -7.73 -20.06
CA VAL A 83 6.92 -8.22 -20.65
C VAL A 83 7.24 -8.77 -22.06
N PRO A 84 7.27 -10.12 -22.25
CA PRO A 84 7.76 -10.77 -23.47
C PRO A 84 6.91 -10.44 -24.70
N GLU A 85 7.45 -10.58 -25.92
CA GLU A 85 6.90 -10.14 -27.24
C GLU A 85 7.12 -8.67 -27.60
N GLY A 86 8.36 -8.22 -27.75
CA GLY A 86 8.71 -6.79 -27.91
C GLY A 86 8.23 -6.09 -29.19
N ALA A 87 7.67 -6.81 -30.17
CA ALA A 87 7.25 -6.25 -31.47
C ALA A 87 5.73 -5.92 -31.54
N THR A 88 4.94 -6.39 -30.58
CA THR A 88 3.51 -6.08 -30.47
C THR A 88 3.31 -4.97 -29.43
N PRO A 89 2.62 -3.86 -29.76
CA PRO A 89 2.27 -2.85 -28.78
C PRO A 89 1.44 -3.47 -27.66
N LYS A 90 1.90 -3.31 -26.40
CA LYS A 90 1.22 -3.82 -25.20
C LYS A 90 0.56 -2.69 -24.42
N ASP A 91 -0.09 -1.80 -25.17
CA ASP A 91 -0.75 -0.64 -24.60
C ASP A 91 -2.14 -1.04 -24.10
N GLY A 92 -2.18 -1.45 -22.83
CA GLY A 92 -3.42 -1.76 -22.13
C GLY A 92 -3.17 -1.90 -20.63
N PRO A 93 -4.01 -1.32 -19.75
CA PRO A 93 -3.82 -1.46 -18.29
C PRO A 93 -4.14 -2.89 -17.80
N SER A 94 -4.65 -3.75 -18.68
CA SER A 94 -5.15 -5.09 -18.42
C SER A 94 -4.13 -6.09 -17.88
N ALA A 95 -2.85 -5.75 -17.84
CA ALA A 95 -1.80 -6.55 -17.18
C ALA A 95 -1.60 -6.19 -15.69
N GLY A 96 -2.37 -5.24 -15.14
CA GLY A 96 -2.20 -4.73 -13.77
C GLY A 96 -2.17 -5.82 -12.70
N VAL A 97 -3.17 -6.72 -12.71
CA VAL A 97 -3.23 -7.85 -11.76
C VAL A 97 -2.06 -8.82 -11.92
N THR A 98 -1.57 -9.02 -13.14
CA THR A 98 -0.45 -9.91 -13.45
C THR A 98 0.87 -9.34 -12.92
N ILE A 99 1.09 -8.05 -13.14
CA ILE A 99 2.29 -7.35 -12.65
C ILE A 99 2.31 -7.35 -11.12
N VAL A 100 1.19 -7.01 -10.47
CA VAL A 100 1.14 -7.00 -9.00
C VAL A 100 1.30 -8.39 -8.40
N SER A 101 0.73 -9.43 -9.03
CA SER A 101 0.97 -10.81 -8.59
C SER A 101 2.45 -11.18 -8.66
N ALA A 102 3.17 -10.78 -9.73
CA ALA A 102 4.61 -10.99 -9.88
C ALA A 102 5.42 -10.26 -8.79
N LEU A 103 5.07 -9.00 -8.50
CA LEU A 103 5.73 -8.22 -7.45
C LEU A 103 5.49 -8.81 -6.06
N LEU A 104 4.27 -9.24 -5.75
CA LEU A 104 3.94 -9.90 -4.48
C LEU A 104 4.64 -11.25 -4.36
N SER A 105 4.74 -12.01 -5.44
CA SER A 105 5.48 -13.27 -5.48
C SER A 105 6.96 -13.07 -5.12
N LEU A 106 7.61 -12.06 -5.69
CA LEU A 106 8.99 -11.70 -5.38
C LEU A 106 9.14 -11.21 -3.93
N ALA A 107 8.23 -10.35 -3.47
CA ALA A 107 8.30 -9.79 -2.12
C ALA A 107 8.06 -10.87 -1.04
N MET A 108 7.18 -11.85 -1.29
CA MET A 108 6.83 -12.87 -0.30
C MET A 108 7.64 -14.17 -0.42
N ASP A 109 8.56 -14.26 -1.40
CA ASP A 109 9.27 -15.50 -1.76
C ASP A 109 8.31 -16.70 -1.96
N ARG A 110 7.20 -16.47 -2.67
CA ARG A 110 6.14 -17.47 -2.91
C ARG A 110 5.84 -17.60 -4.39
N PRO A 111 5.96 -18.80 -5.00
CA PRO A 111 5.76 -18.98 -6.43
C PRO A 111 4.29 -18.80 -6.84
N ILE A 112 4.07 -18.20 -8.02
CA ILE A 112 2.75 -18.08 -8.65
C ILE A 112 2.36 -19.40 -9.32
N ARG A 113 1.08 -19.76 -9.23
CA ARG A 113 0.50 -20.90 -9.98
C ARG A 113 0.53 -20.62 -11.48
N GLN A 114 1.27 -21.45 -12.21
CA GLN A 114 1.52 -21.24 -13.66
C GLN A 114 0.32 -21.58 -14.55
N ASN A 115 -0.64 -22.35 -14.04
CA ASN A 115 -1.80 -22.82 -14.80
C ASN A 115 -3.04 -21.93 -14.66
N VAL A 116 -2.86 -20.66 -14.29
CA VAL A 116 -3.96 -19.69 -14.10
C VAL A 116 -3.67 -18.43 -14.93
N PRO A 117 -4.39 -18.20 -16.04
CA PRO A 117 -4.27 -16.94 -16.77
C PRO A 117 -4.87 -15.78 -15.98
N MET A 118 -4.29 -14.59 -16.10
CA MET A 118 -4.70 -13.38 -15.37
C MET A 118 -4.78 -12.18 -16.31
N THR A 119 -5.87 -11.42 -16.22
CA THR A 119 -6.05 -10.13 -16.87
C THR A 119 -6.97 -9.26 -16.00
N GLY A 120 -6.72 -7.96 -15.97
CA GLY A 120 -7.42 -7.00 -15.13
C GLY A 120 -6.59 -5.74 -14.93
N GLU A 121 -7.24 -4.60 -15.08
CA GLU A 121 -6.65 -3.32 -14.66
C GLU A 121 -6.59 -3.29 -13.14
N LEU A 122 -5.57 -2.66 -12.57
CA LEU A 122 -5.49 -2.49 -11.12
C LEU A 122 -5.42 -1.02 -10.79
N SER A 123 -6.36 -0.56 -9.97
CA SER A 123 -6.35 0.80 -9.42
C SER A 123 -5.35 0.94 -8.27
N LEU A 124 -4.96 2.18 -7.96
CA LEU A 124 -4.07 2.49 -6.84
C LEU A 124 -4.61 2.06 -5.47
N THR A 125 -5.92 1.80 -5.35
CA THR A 125 -6.56 1.34 -4.12
C THR A 125 -6.77 -0.17 -4.08
N GLY A 126 -6.22 -0.90 -5.06
CA GLY A 126 -6.30 -2.37 -5.11
C GLY A 126 -7.61 -2.93 -5.66
N LYS A 127 -8.48 -2.09 -6.24
CA LYS A 127 -9.65 -2.57 -6.99
C LYS A 127 -9.24 -3.02 -8.39
N VAL A 128 -9.76 -4.16 -8.81
CA VAL A 128 -9.72 -4.71 -10.18
C VAL A 128 -10.97 -4.30 -10.93
#